data_AF-A0A2Z6IBF2-F1
#
_entry.id   AF-A0A2Z6IBF2-F1
#
_cell.length_a   1.000
_cell.length_b   1.000
_cell.length_c   1.000
_cell.angle_alpha   90.00
_cell.angle_beta   90.00
_cell.angle_gamma   90.00
#
_symmetry.space_group_name_H-M   'P 1'
#
loop_
_entity.id
_entity.type
_entity.pdbx_description
1 polymer ?
#
loop_
_entity_poly.entity_id
_entity_poly.type
_entity_poly.pdbx_seq_one_letter_code
_entity_poly.pdbx_strand_id
1 'polypeptide(L)'
;MHSQLDGTVSHDYANIDGREPLWIHPKDAEARGIRSGDLVLVANGRGRAMAGAYVTERVMPGVVVFHHGAWYAPVETKEGILDLRGNSNTLTMDEPTSKLACGNIASTALVEVARWTGERRHVYVFDPIEEAL
;
A
#
# COMPACT_ATOMS: atom_id res chain seq x y z
N MET A 1 9.69 10.56 -7.71
CA MET A 1 10.48 9.31 -7.78
C MET A 1 9.49 8.20 -7.42
N HIS A 2 9.22 7.25 -8.32
CA HIS A 2 8.05 6.36 -8.24
C HIS A 2 8.37 4.91 -7.89
N SER A 3 9.65 4.53 -7.91
CA SER A 3 10.13 3.20 -7.49
C SER A 3 11.64 3.12 -7.29
N GLN A 4 12.38 4.15 -7.72
CA GLN A 4 13.84 4.12 -7.79
C GLN A 4 14.53 4.01 -6.42
N LEU A 5 13.83 4.36 -5.32
CA LEU A 5 14.36 4.24 -3.96
C LEU A 5 13.96 2.95 -3.26
N ASP A 6 12.96 2.24 -3.78
CA ASP A 6 12.38 1.13 -3.02
C ASP A 6 13.30 -0.09 -2.99
N GLY A 7 14.25 -0.21 -3.93
CA GLY A 7 15.34 -1.19 -3.88
C GLY A 7 16.61 -0.70 -3.17
N THR A 8 16.53 0.38 -2.40
CA THR A 8 17.66 0.96 -1.66
C THR A 8 17.39 0.98 -0.17
N VAL A 9 18.43 1.10 0.66
CA VAL A 9 18.34 1.12 2.13
C VAL A 9 17.30 2.10 2.71
N SER A 10 16.80 3.07 1.92
CA SER A 10 15.71 3.93 2.35
C SER A 10 14.42 3.16 2.71
N HIS A 11 14.15 2.03 2.05
CA HIS A 11 12.94 1.24 2.34
C HIS A 11 12.97 0.62 3.74
N ASP A 12 14.16 0.38 4.30
CA ASP A 12 14.33 -0.24 5.63
C ASP A 12 13.95 0.67 6.80
N TYR A 13 13.99 2.00 6.61
CA TYR A 13 13.77 2.92 7.72
C TYR A 13 12.31 3.00 8.18
N ALA A 14 11.36 2.70 7.29
CA ALA A 14 9.95 2.98 7.55
C ALA A 14 9.01 1.80 7.25
N ASN A 15 9.50 0.73 6.60
CA ASN A 15 8.66 -0.42 6.34
C ASN A 15 8.25 -1.14 7.64
N ILE A 16 7.13 -1.83 7.56
CA ILE A 16 6.60 -2.66 8.64
C ILE A 16 6.41 -4.05 8.05
N ASP A 17 7.22 -5.02 8.49
CA ASP A 17 7.21 -6.40 7.99
C ASP A 17 7.39 -6.45 6.46
N GLY A 18 8.27 -5.59 5.91
CA GLY A 18 8.54 -5.49 4.48
C GLY A 18 7.46 -4.76 3.67
N ARG A 19 6.44 -4.16 4.32
CA ARG A 19 5.34 -3.43 3.66
C ARG A 19 5.49 -1.94 3.80
N GLU A 20 4.92 -1.22 2.84
CA GLU A 20 4.87 0.23 2.90
C GLU A 20 4.05 0.67 4.11
N PRO A 21 4.50 1.70 4.85
CA PRO A 21 3.69 2.28 5.91
C PRO A 21 2.47 3.01 5.33
N LEU A 22 1.30 2.67 5.84
CA LEU A 22 0.06 3.41 5.67
C LEU A 22 -0.18 4.26 6.90
N TRP A 23 -0.18 5.58 6.74
CA TRP A 23 -0.48 6.46 7.85
C TRP A 23 -1.99 6.55 8.05
N ILE A 24 -2.44 6.35 9.29
CA ILE A 24 -3.85 6.39 9.67
C ILE A 24 -4.03 7.19 10.96
N HIS A 25 -5.08 8.00 11.03
CA HIS A 25 -5.38 8.79 12.22
C HIS A 25 -5.81 7.88 13.39
N PRO A 26 -5.43 8.17 14.66
CA PRO A 26 -5.78 7.34 15.83
C PRO A 26 -7.26 6.99 15.94
N LYS A 27 -8.17 7.93 15.70
CA LYS A 27 -9.63 7.68 15.73
C LYS A 27 -10.09 6.61 14.74
N ASP A 28 -9.56 6.64 13.52
CA ASP A 28 -9.95 5.66 12.48
C ASP A 28 -9.33 4.30 12.75
N ALA A 29 -8.10 4.28 13.28
CA ALA A 29 -7.41 3.07 13.69
C ALA A 29 -8.14 2.39 14.86
N GLU A 30 -8.51 3.15 15.89
CA GLU A 30 -9.26 2.66 17.07
C GLU A 30 -10.61 2.07 16.67
N ALA A 31 -11.38 2.78 15.84
CA ALA A 31 -12.67 2.30 15.33
C ALA A 31 -12.57 0.97 14.55
N ARG A 32 -11.39 0.66 14.01
CA ARG A 32 -11.09 -0.55 13.23
C ARG A 32 -10.28 -1.59 14.02
N GLY A 33 -9.93 -1.32 15.27
CA GLY A 33 -9.07 -2.18 16.08
C GLY A 33 -7.64 -2.34 15.54
N ILE A 34 -7.11 -1.33 14.84
CA ILE A 34 -5.78 -1.29 14.23
C ILE A 34 -4.81 -0.58 15.18
N ARG A 35 -3.57 -1.10 15.30
CA ARG A 35 -2.46 -0.49 16.04
C ARG A 35 -1.26 -0.30 15.13
N SER A 36 -0.34 0.59 15.50
CA SER A 36 0.94 0.73 14.78
C SER A 36 1.68 -0.61 14.76
N GLY A 37 2.18 -0.99 13.59
CA GLY A 37 2.84 -2.28 13.37
C GLY A 37 1.90 -3.42 12.95
N ASP A 38 0.58 -3.24 13.02
CA ASP A 38 -0.35 -4.20 12.44
C ASP A 38 -0.25 -4.20 10.91
N LEU A 39 -0.36 -5.38 10.31
CA LEU A 39 -0.62 -5.47 8.88
C LEU A 39 -2.09 -5.12 8.61
N VAL A 40 -2.31 -4.39 7.52
CA VAL A 40 -3.64 -3.99 7.06
C VAL A 40 -3.81 -4.34 5.59
N LEU A 41 -5.04 -4.66 5.23
CA LEU A 41 -5.50 -4.75 3.85
C LEU A 41 -6.14 -3.42 3.48
N VAL A 42 -5.64 -2.81 2.41
CA VAL A 42 -6.22 -1.62 1.78
C VAL A 42 -6.86 -2.05 0.47
N ALA A 43 -8.13 -1.77 0.28
CA ALA A 43 -8.86 -2.26 -0.89
C ALA A 43 -9.94 -1.29 -1.38
N ASN A 44 -10.25 -1.39 -2.66
CA ASN A 44 -11.43 -0.82 -3.29
C ASN A 44 -11.85 -1.67 -4.49
N GLY A 45 -12.80 -1.18 -5.29
CA GLY A 45 -13.29 -1.90 -6.48
C GLY A 45 -12.26 -2.13 -7.59
N ARG A 46 -11.05 -1.54 -7.51
CA ARG A 46 -9.99 -1.69 -8.52
C ARG A 46 -8.92 -2.69 -8.10
N GLY A 47 -8.61 -2.78 -6.81
CA GLY A 47 -7.50 -3.60 -6.35
C GLY A 47 -7.38 -3.72 -4.84
N ARG A 48 -6.37 -4.49 -4.44
CA ARG A 48 -6.10 -4.91 -3.06
C ARG A 48 -4.59 -4.87 -2.81
N ALA A 49 -4.18 -4.18 -1.75
CA ALA A 49 -2.78 -4.05 -1.37
C ALA A 49 -2.60 -4.22 0.14
N MET A 50 -1.51 -4.88 0.52
CA MET A 50 -1.06 -4.98 1.90
C MET A 50 -0.27 -3.73 2.28
N ALA A 51 -0.42 -3.28 3.51
CA ALA A 51 0.39 -2.22 4.09
C ALA A 51 0.64 -2.50 5.57
N GLY A 52 1.60 -1.79 6.16
CA GLY A 52 1.76 -1.75 7.61
C GLY A 52 1.16 -0.48 8.19
N ALA A 53 0.34 -0.60 9.23
CA ALA A 53 -0.28 0.56 9.84
C ALA A 53 0.73 1.39 10.64
N TYR A 54 0.76 2.69 10.37
CA TYR A 54 1.46 3.69 11.17
C TYR A 54 0.44 4.69 11.72
N VAL A 55 0.06 4.52 12.98
CA VAL A 55 -0.95 5.36 13.63
C VAL A 55 -0.33 6.70 14.03
N THR A 56 -0.87 7.81 13.52
CA THR A 56 -0.30 9.15 13.75
C THR A 56 -1.34 10.27 13.60
N GLU A 57 -1.22 11.32 14.40
CA GLU A 57 -2.05 12.54 14.29
C GLU A 57 -1.62 13.46 13.12
N ARG A 58 -0.61 13.06 12.33
CA ARG A 58 -0.11 13.81 11.17
C ARG A 58 -1.02 13.75 9.95
N VAL A 59 -2.04 12.89 9.98
CA VAL A 59 -3.06 12.76 8.93
C VAL A 59 -4.42 13.08 9.53
N MET A 60 -5.28 13.76 8.79
CA MET A 60 -6.62 14.11 9.29
C MET A 60 -7.51 12.86 9.44
N PRO A 61 -8.48 12.87 10.38
CA PRO A 61 -9.49 11.81 10.46
C PRO A 61 -10.22 11.59 9.14
N GLY A 62 -10.48 10.32 8.80
CA GLY A 62 -11.13 9.90 7.55
C GLY A 62 -10.20 9.83 6.34
N VAL A 63 -8.90 10.12 6.51
CA VAL A 63 -7.89 10.09 5.44
C VAL A 63 -6.76 9.15 5.82
N VAL A 64 -6.19 8.47 4.82
CA VAL A 64 -4.95 7.71 4.94
C VAL A 64 -3.90 8.25 3.98
N VAL A 65 -2.63 8.18 4.38
CA VAL A 65 -1.51 8.48 3.48
C VAL A 65 -0.82 7.18 3.12
N PHE A 66 -0.80 6.88 1.81
CA PHE A 66 -0.14 5.73 1.22
C PHE A 66 0.84 6.23 0.17
N HIS A 67 2.14 6.26 0.51
CA HIS A 67 3.14 6.86 -0.36
C HIS A 67 3.32 6.06 -1.66
N HIS A 68 3.47 6.78 -2.77
CA HIS A 68 3.91 6.19 -4.03
C HIS A 68 5.39 5.81 -3.93
N GLY A 69 5.80 4.69 -4.52
CA GLY A 69 7.20 4.25 -4.46
C GLY A 69 7.36 2.75 -4.38
N ALA A 70 6.47 2.09 -3.65
CA ALA A 70 6.55 0.67 -3.38
C ALA A 70 6.55 -0.18 -4.67
N TRP A 71 7.49 -1.10 -4.80
CA TRP A 71 7.55 -2.08 -5.87
C TRP A 71 6.32 -2.98 -5.80
N TYR A 72 5.74 -3.28 -6.95
CA TYR A 72 4.53 -4.10 -7.04
C TYR A 72 4.89 -5.57 -6.82
N ALA A 73 4.28 -6.21 -5.82
CA ALA A 73 4.55 -7.61 -5.44
C ALA A 73 3.28 -8.48 -5.54
N PRO A 74 2.78 -8.75 -6.75
CA PRO A 74 1.51 -9.45 -6.95
C PRO A 74 1.58 -10.93 -6.58
N VAL A 75 0.58 -11.40 -5.86
CA VAL A 75 0.30 -12.83 -5.69
C VAL A 75 -1.15 -13.14 -6.00
N GLU A 76 -1.39 -14.31 -6.57
CA GLU A 76 -2.74 -14.82 -6.79
C GLU A 76 -3.34 -15.35 -5.48
N THR A 77 -4.58 -14.96 -5.20
CA THR A 77 -5.37 -15.41 -4.05
C THR A 77 -6.75 -15.86 -4.53
N LYS A 78 -7.52 -16.52 -3.67
CA LYS A 78 -8.89 -16.92 -4.01
C LYS A 78 -9.78 -15.72 -4.31
N GLU A 79 -9.47 -14.56 -3.76
CA GLU A 79 -10.19 -13.30 -3.94
C GLU A 79 -9.51 -12.38 -4.98
N GLY A 80 -8.67 -12.93 -5.87
CA GLY A 80 -7.97 -12.21 -6.94
C GLY A 80 -6.52 -11.84 -6.59
N ILE A 81 -5.96 -10.89 -7.33
CA ILE A 81 -4.57 -10.45 -7.12
C ILE A 81 -4.48 -9.62 -5.82
N LEU A 82 -3.48 -9.92 -5.00
CA LEU A 82 -3.10 -9.15 -3.83
C LEU A 82 -1.67 -8.63 -4.01
N ASP A 83 -1.48 -7.31 -3.89
CA ASP A 83 -0.13 -6.75 -3.80
C ASP A 83 0.40 -6.89 -2.37
N LEU A 84 1.51 -7.62 -2.21
CA LEU A 84 2.11 -7.86 -0.90
C LEU A 84 2.96 -6.72 -0.36
N ARG A 85 3.49 -5.82 -1.20
CA ARG A 85 4.45 -4.78 -0.80
C ARG A 85 3.77 -3.43 -0.54
N GLY A 86 2.70 -3.14 -1.26
CA GLY A 86 1.88 -1.96 -1.01
C GLY A 86 2.11 -0.83 -2.01
N ASN A 87 2.00 -1.11 -3.30
CA ASN A 87 1.98 -0.09 -4.34
C ASN A 87 0.63 0.65 -4.32
N SER A 88 0.65 1.94 -3.97
CA SER A 88 -0.57 2.75 -3.91
C SER A 88 -1.31 2.84 -5.25
N ASN A 89 -0.62 2.71 -6.39
CA ASN A 89 -1.24 2.76 -7.71
C ASN A 89 -2.16 1.56 -8.00
N THR A 90 -2.03 0.46 -7.24
CA THR A 90 -3.01 -0.66 -7.27
C THR A 90 -4.43 -0.21 -6.95
N LEU A 91 -4.57 0.94 -6.27
CA LEU A 91 -5.84 1.46 -5.77
C LEU A 91 -6.35 2.66 -6.59
N THR A 92 -5.51 3.21 -7.47
CA THR A 92 -5.79 4.43 -8.24
C THR A 92 -6.52 4.13 -9.54
N MET A 93 -7.28 5.09 -10.04
CA MET A 93 -7.93 4.98 -11.34
C MET A 93 -7.05 5.57 -12.44
N ASP A 94 -7.09 4.95 -13.62
CA ASP A 94 -6.38 5.40 -14.82
C ASP A 94 -7.36 6.17 -15.73
N GLU A 95 -7.63 7.41 -15.35
CA GLU A 95 -8.50 8.32 -16.10
C GLU A 95 -7.81 9.69 -16.26
N PRO A 96 -8.02 10.39 -17.39
CA PRO A 96 -7.44 11.71 -17.59
C PRO A 96 -8.10 12.76 -16.67
N THR A 97 -7.32 13.74 -16.23
CA THR A 97 -7.84 14.90 -15.48
C THR A 97 -9.01 15.62 -16.17
N SER A 98 -8.96 15.72 -17.49
CA SER A 98 -10.03 16.27 -18.33
C SER A 98 -9.77 15.93 -19.80
N LYS A 99 -10.79 16.14 -20.65
CA LYS A 99 -10.68 16.01 -22.12
C LYS A 99 -9.63 16.95 -22.75
N LEU A 100 -9.22 18.00 -22.06
CA LEU A 100 -8.25 18.99 -22.55
C LEU A 100 -6.81 18.61 -22.17
N ALA A 101 -6.57 18.42 -20.86
CA ALA A 101 -5.22 18.31 -20.33
C ALA A 101 -4.66 16.88 -20.34
N CYS A 102 -5.53 15.87 -20.23
CA CYS A 102 -5.13 14.46 -20.21
C CYS A 102 -4.00 14.13 -19.20
N GLY A 103 -4.00 14.79 -18.04
CA GLY A 103 -3.02 14.54 -16.97
C GLY A 103 -3.40 13.36 -16.09
N ASN A 104 -2.49 12.94 -15.20
CA ASN A 104 -2.74 11.88 -14.23
C ASN A 104 -3.56 12.37 -13.01
N ILE A 105 -4.28 11.45 -12.37
CA ILE A 105 -5.08 11.70 -11.15
C ILE A 105 -4.75 10.71 -10.02
N ALA A 106 -3.50 10.25 -9.95
CA ALA A 106 -3.07 9.17 -9.05
C ALA A 106 -3.25 9.47 -7.55
N SER A 107 -3.46 10.73 -7.17
CA SER A 107 -3.72 11.11 -5.77
C SER A 107 -5.21 11.10 -5.39
N THR A 108 -6.08 10.57 -6.25
CA THR A 108 -7.51 10.43 -6.02
C THR A 108 -7.91 8.96 -5.91
N ALA A 109 -8.12 8.48 -4.69
CA ALA A 109 -8.65 7.13 -4.44
C ALA A 109 -9.51 7.11 -3.17
N LEU A 110 -10.67 6.45 -3.25
CA LEU A 110 -11.43 6.01 -2.08
C LEU A 110 -11.08 4.56 -1.80
N VAL A 111 -10.85 4.24 -0.54
CA VAL A 111 -10.39 2.92 -0.07
C VAL A 111 -11.06 2.58 1.27
N GLU A 112 -11.18 1.28 1.54
CA GLU A 112 -11.42 0.76 2.89
C GLU A 112 -10.14 0.14 3.43
N VAL A 113 -9.95 0.24 4.75
CA VAL A 113 -8.79 -0.31 5.45
C VAL A 113 -9.27 -1.26 6.53
N ALA A 114 -8.78 -2.49 6.51
CA ALA A 114 -9.11 -3.51 7.51
C ALA A 114 -7.84 -4.13 8.09
N ARG A 115 -7.86 -4.45 9.38
CA ARG A 115 -6.77 -5.20 10.01
C ARG A 115 -6.63 -6.58 9.36
N TRP A 116 -5.42 -6.93 8.94
CA TRP A 116 -5.14 -8.25 8.39
C TRP A 116 -4.98 -9.29 9.51
N THR A 117 -5.68 -10.40 9.38
CA THR A 117 -5.63 -11.53 10.33
C THR A 117 -5.21 -12.84 9.66
N GLY A 118 -4.94 -12.80 8.36
CA GLY A 118 -4.48 -13.95 7.60
C GLY A 118 -2.98 -14.20 7.74
N GLU A 119 -2.48 -15.09 6.89
CA GLU A 119 -1.07 -15.43 6.79
C GLU A 119 -0.21 -14.20 6.48
N ARG A 120 0.94 -14.08 7.16
CA ARG A 120 1.97 -13.11 6.82
C ARG A 120 2.89 -13.70 5.77
N ARG A 121 2.67 -13.32 4.51
CA ARG A 121 3.47 -13.81 3.37
C ARG A 121 4.80 -13.07 3.28
N HIS A 122 5.83 -13.70 2.73
CA HIS A 122 7.10 -13.03 2.44
C HIS A 122 6.96 -12.01 1.28
N VAL A 123 7.70 -10.90 1.33
CA VAL A 123 7.75 -9.90 0.25
C VAL A 123 8.97 -10.19 -0.61
N TYR A 124 8.73 -10.87 -1.73
CA TYR A 124 9.78 -11.46 -2.56
C TYR A 124 10.48 -10.46 -3.50
N VAL A 125 9.97 -9.24 -3.66
CA VAL A 125 10.47 -8.30 -4.69
C VAL A 125 11.89 -7.79 -4.45
N PHE A 126 12.43 -8.00 -3.24
CA PHE A 126 13.82 -7.65 -2.89
C PHE A 126 14.77 -8.83 -2.94
N ASP A 127 14.22 -10.03 -3.12
CA ASP A 127 15.05 -11.22 -3.21
C ASP A 127 15.87 -11.15 -4.51
N PRO A 128 17.12 -11.62 -4.50
CA PRO A 128 17.85 -11.83 -5.73
C PRO A 128 17.00 -12.69 -6.67
N ILE A 129 16.96 -12.33 -7.95
CA ILE A 129 16.45 -13.24 -8.96
C ILE A 129 17.37 -14.46 -8.92
N GLU A 130 16.91 -15.56 -8.33
CA GLU A 130 17.54 -16.86 -8.55
C GLU A 130 17.61 -17.03 -10.06
N GLU A 131 18.83 -17.21 -10.59
CA GLU A 131 19.14 -17.14 -12.03
C GLU A 131 17.98 -17.69 -12.84
N ALA A 132 17.32 -16.79 -13.59
CA ALA A 132 16.31 -17.17 -14.57
C ALA A 132 17.01 -18.03 -15.63
N LEU A 133 17.06 -19.35 -15.38
CA LEU A 133 17.46 -20.41 -16.29
C LEU A 133 16.21 -20.99 -16.96
#